data_AF-A0A661DY32-F1
#
_entry.id   AF-A0A661DY32-F1
#
_cell.length_a   1.000
_cell.length_b   1.000
_cell.length_c   1.000
_cell.angle_alpha   90.00
_cell.angle_beta   90.00
_cell.angle_gamma   90.00
#
_symmetry.space_group_name_H-M   'P 1'
#
loop_
_entity.id
_entity.type
_entity.pdbx_description
1 polymer ?
#
loop_
_entity_poly.entity_id
_entity_poly.type
_entity_poly.pdbx_seq_one_letter_code
_entity_poly.pdbx_strand_id
1 'polypeptide(L)'
;MKSRTLIFVLLIQFFVAPTLFAFEASLQYYLPENSDYDEQISTPESVLGFQVGQLHARHDQIIRYMEQLAEQSDRVSVINI
;
A
#
# COMPACT_ATOMS: atom_id res chain seq x y z
N MET A 1 -9.04 36.67 25.49
CA MET A 1 -8.16 36.16 24.41
C MET A 1 -7.82 34.68 24.55
N LYS A 2 -7.45 34.17 25.74
CA LYS A 2 -7.07 32.76 25.95
C LYS A 2 -8.13 31.70 25.57
N SER A 3 -9.43 31.95 25.79
CA SER A 3 -10.46 30.95 25.48
C SER A 3 -10.76 30.80 23.98
N ARG A 4 -10.60 31.85 23.17
CA ARG A 4 -10.76 31.78 21.71
C ARG A 4 -9.62 30.99 21.07
N THR A 5 -8.40 31.15 21.58
CA THR A 5 -7.24 30.33 21.19
C THR A 5 -7.43 28.86 21.58
N LEU A 6 -7.98 28.59 22.76
CA LEU A 6 -8.28 27.23 23.23
C LEU A 6 -9.31 26.51 22.36
N ILE A 7 -10.37 27.21 21.94
CA ILE A 7 -11.37 26.66 21.01
C ILE A 7 -10.74 26.34 19.65
N PHE A 8 -9.86 27.20 19.14
CA PHE A 8 -9.15 26.97 17.89
C PHE A 8 -8.23 25.74 17.96
N VAL A 9 -7.49 25.58 19.05
CA VAL A 9 -6.63 24.40 19.26
C VAL A 9 -7.47 23.13 19.33
N LEU A 10 -8.61 23.16 20.04
CA LEU A 10 -9.51 22.02 20.16
C LEU A 10 -10.16 21.64 18.82
N LEU A 11 -10.53 22.62 18.00
CA LEU A 11 -11.03 22.39 16.64
C LEU A 11 -9.96 21.78 15.74
N ILE A 12 -8.73 22.28 15.78
CA ILE A 12 -7.62 21.71 14.99
C ILE A 12 -7.38 20.25 15.38
N GLN A 13 -7.37 19.94 16.68
CA GLN A 13 -7.22 18.55 17.16
C GLN A 13 -8.36 17.64 16.67
N PHE A 14 -9.60 18.14 16.63
CA PHE A 14 -10.75 17.37 16.17
C PHE A 14 -10.67 17.00 14.68
N PHE A 15 -10.13 17.89 13.84
CA PHE A 15 -9.98 17.62 12.40
C PHE A 15 -8.74 16.78 12.05
N VAL A 16 -7.69 16.80 12.88
CA VAL A 16 -6.44 16.04 12.63
C VAL A 16 -6.49 14.62 13.22
N ALA A 17 -7.23 14.39 14.30
CA ALA A 17 -7.29 13.05 14.92
C ALA A 17 -7.78 11.90 13.98
N PRO A 18 -8.77 12.09 13.09
CA PRO A 18 -9.30 10.99 12.28
C PRO A 18 -8.31 10.47 11.22
N THR A 19 -7.38 11.30 10.74
CA THR A 19 -6.42 10.90 9.70
C THR A 19 -5.35 9.95 10.24
N LEU A 20 -5.15 9.91 11.55
CA LEU A 20 -4.19 9.02 12.21
C LEU A 20 -4.71 7.59 12.40
N PHE A 21 -6.03 7.38 12.29
CA PHE A 21 -6.67 6.09 12.53
C PHE A 21 -7.29 5.47 11.27
N ALA A 22 -6.80 5.84 10.08
CA ALA A 22 -7.20 5.17 8.85
C ALA A 22 -6.86 3.68 8.96
N PHE A 23 -7.89 2.83 9.04
CA PHE A 23 -7.73 1.39 9.22
C PHE A 23 -7.42 0.76 7.87
N GLU A 24 -6.18 0.32 7.71
CA GLU A 24 -5.77 -0.43 6.52
C GLU A 24 -6.01 -1.92 6.74
N ALA A 25 -6.58 -2.60 5.75
CA ALA A 25 -6.77 -4.05 5.84
C ALA A 25 -5.40 -4.73 5.89
N SER A 26 -5.12 -5.43 7.00
CA SER A 26 -3.85 -6.14 7.17
C SER A 26 -3.66 -7.21 6.10
N LEU A 27 -2.46 -7.28 5.50
CA LEU A 27 -2.08 -8.36 4.57
C LEU A 27 -2.32 -9.76 5.11
N GLN A 28 -2.21 -9.95 6.44
CA GLN A 28 -2.48 -11.23 7.13
C GLN A 28 -3.91 -11.75 6.89
N TYR A 29 -4.86 -10.88 6.54
CA TYR A 29 -6.21 -11.30 6.20
C TYR A 29 -6.26 -12.03 4.84
N TYR A 30 -5.37 -11.68 3.92
CA TYR A 30 -5.34 -12.20 2.56
C TYR A 30 -4.28 -13.28 2.34
N LEU A 31 -3.22 -13.26 3.14
CA LEU A 31 -2.08 -14.15 3.00
C LEU A 31 -2.02 -15.18 4.14
N PRO A 32 -1.67 -16.44 3.84
CA PRO A 32 -1.52 -17.45 4.88
C PRO A 32 -0.37 -17.09 5.84
N GLU A 33 -0.60 -17.35 7.12
CA GLU A 33 0.43 -17.18 8.14
C GLU A 33 1.62 -18.12 7.88
N ASN A 34 2.85 -17.65 8.13
CA ASN A 34 4.09 -18.41 7.98
C ASN A 34 4.42 -18.86 6.55
N SER A 35 4.06 -18.05 5.55
CA SER A 35 4.51 -18.21 4.17
C SER A 35 6.01 -17.91 4.06
N ASP A 36 6.77 -18.80 3.41
CA ASP A 36 8.18 -18.58 3.07
C ASP A 36 8.26 -17.81 1.74
N TYR A 37 8.35 -16.47 1.84
CA TYR A 37 8.48 -15.59 0.68
C TYR A 37 9.95 -15.29 0.42
N ASP A 38 10.35 -15.32 -0.86
CA ASP A 38 11.68 -14.92 -1.28
C ASP A 38 11.84 -13.40 -1.19
N GLU A 39 12.69 -12.93 -0.27
CA GLU A 39 12.98 -11.51 -0.06
C GLU A 39 13.70 -10.84 -1.25
N GLN A 40 14.26 -11.63 -2.19
CA GLN A 40 14.85 -11.08 -3.42
C GLN A 40 13.79 -10.65 -4.42
N ILE A 41 12.55 -11.12 -4.27
CA ILE A 41 11.44 -10.76 -5.15
C ILE A 41 10.73 -9.51 -4.63
N SER A 42 10.58 -8.52 -5.50
CA SER A 42 9.96 -7.24 -5.16
C SER A 42 8.47 -7.41 -4.84
N THR A 43 8.01 -6.72 -3.80
CA THR A 43 6.60 -6.71 -3.43
C THR A 43 5.80 -5.83 -4.39
N PRO A 44 4.48 -6.07 -4.54
CA PRO A 44 3.63 -5.14 -5.29
C PRO A 44 3.72 -3.71 -4.76
N GLU A 45 3.77 -3.54 -3.43
CA GLU A 45 3.87 -2.23 -2.79
C GLU A 45 5.15 -1.50 -3.17
N SER A 46 6.31 -2.17 -3.20
CA SER A 46 7.58 -1.52 -3.55
C SER A 46 7.64 -1.02 -4.99
N VAL A 47 6.88 -1.63 -5.90
CA VAL A 47 6.84 -1.25 -7.32
C VAL A 47 5.73 -0.24 -7.62
N LEU A 48 4.55 -0.41 -7.00
CA LEU A 48 3.36 0.39 -7.25
C LEU A 48 3.29 1.66 -6.37
N GLY A 49 3.96 1.64 -5.21
CA GLY A 49 3.95 2.73 -4.23
C GLY A 49 2.71 2.76 -3.33
N PHE A 50 1.89 1.71 -3.37
CA PHE A 50 0.71 1.55 -2.52
C PHE A 50 0.40 0.06 -2.31
N GLN A 51 -0.22 -0.24 -1.18
CA GLN A 51 -0.54 -1.60 -0.80
C GLN A 51 -1.73 -2.16 -1.60
N VAL A 52 -1.78 -3.49 -1.76
CA VAL A 52 -2.92 -4.17 -2.38
C VAL A 52 -4.20 -3.83 -1.62
N GLY A 53 -5.21 -3.31 -2.33
CA GLY A 53 -6.50 -2.91 -1.76
C GLY A 53 -6.62 -1.42 -1.43
N GLN A 54 -5.54 -0.64 -1.44
CA GLN A 54 -5.63 0.82 -1.27
C GLN A 54 -6.14 1.52 -2.53
N LEU A 55 -5.56 1.21 -3.70
CA LEU A 55 -5.87 1.84 -4.98
C LEU A 55 -6.00 0.79 -6.09
N HIS A 56 -6.79 1.10 -7.11
CA HIS A 56 -6.85 0.29 -8.32
C HIS A 56 -5.63 0.56 -9.19
N ALA A 57 -4.81 -0.47 -9.44
CA ALA A 57 -3.67 -0.36 -10.32
C ALA A 57 -4.12 -0.18 -11.78
N ARG A 58 -3.52 0.77 -12.48
CA ARG A 58 -3.75 0.96 -13.91
C ARG A 58 -3.07 -0.14 -14.73
N HIS A 59 -3.50 -0.30 -15.97
CA HIS A 59 -2.96 -1.30 -16.89
C HIS A 59 -1.43 -1.18 -17.08
N ASP A 60 -0.91 0.03 -17.26
CA ASP A 60 0.54 0.29 -17.39
C ASP A 60 1.32 -0.12 -16.13
N GLN A 61 0.73 0.10 -14.95
CA GLN A 61 1.36 -0.26 -13.68
C GLN A 61 1.39 -1.77 -13.46
N ILE A 62 0.32 -2.46 -13.87
CA ILE A 62 0.25 -3.93 -13.82
C ILE A 62 1.31 -4.52 -14.74
N ILE A 63 1.42 -4.04 -15.98
CA ILE A 63 2.44 -4.52 -16.92
C ILE A 63 3.84 -4.33 -16.32
N ARG A 64 4.16 -3.12 -15.83
CA ARG A 64 5.47 -2.83 -15.22
C ARG A 64 5.79 -3.75 -14.04
N TYR A 65 4.81 -4.05 -13.20
CA TYR A 65 5.02 -5.00 -12.09
C TYR A 65 5.27 -6.43 -12.59
N MET A 66 4.53 -6.88 -13.60
CA MET A 66 4.71 -8.21 -14.18
C MET A 66 6.06 -8.35 -14.90
N GLU A 67 6.53 -7.30 -15.57
CA GLU A 67 7.88 -7.24 -16.16
C GLU A 67 8.95 -7.37 -15.09
N GLN A 68 8.90 -6.56 -14.02
CA GLN A 68 9.82 -6.64 -12.89
C GLN A 68 9.83 -8.03 -12.24
N LEU A 69 8.65 -8.63 -12.09
CA LEU A 69 8.50 -9.95 -11.49
C LEU A 69 9.09 -11.05 -12.38
N ALA A 70 8.93 -10.95 -13.70
CA ALA A 70 9.51 -11.89 -14.66
C ALA A 70 11.05 -11.80 -14.72
N GLU A 71 11.64 -10.63 -14.45
CA GLU A 71 13.10 -10.49 -14.34
C GLU A 71 13.67 -11.14 -13.06
N GLN A 72 12.88 -11.20 -12.00
CA GLN A 72 13.31 -11.68 -10.67
C GLN A 72 12.93 -13.13 -10.39
N SER A 73 12.02 -13.73 -11.17
CA SER A 73 11.46 -15.04 -10.89
C SER A 73 11.44 -15.95 -12.10
N ASP A 74 12.03 -17.14 -11.96
CA ASP A 74 11.95 -18.22 -12.96
C ASP A 74 10.53 -18.76 -13.18
N ARG A 75 9.56 -18.36 -12.33
CA ARG A 75 8.18 -18.85 -12.35
C ARG A 75 7.26 -18.02 -13.25
N VAL A 76 7.71 -16.84 -13.69
CA VAL A 76 6.89 -15.87 -14.40
C VAL A 76 7.55 -15.52 -15.72
N SER A 77 6.75 -15.39 -16.78
CA SER A 77 7.24 -14.95 -18.10
C SER A 77 6.20 -14.04 -18.74
N VAL A 78 6.63 -12.89 -19.27
CA VAL A 78 5.77 -11.98 -20.03
C VAL A 78 5.79 -12.40 -21.50
N ILE A 79 4.61 -12.67 -22.06
CA ILE A 79 4.43 -13.04 -23.48
C ILE A 79 3.73 -11.87 -24.16
N ASN A 80 4.37 -11.29 -25.18
CA ASN A 80 3.70 -10.36 -26.08
C ASN A 80 2.86 -11.17 -27.08
N ILE A 81 1.56 -10.91 -27.09
CA ILE A 81 0.58 -11.53 -27.99
C ILE A 81 0.18 -10.51 -29.06
#